data_AF-A0A5F0JJE0-F1
#
_entry.id   AF-A0A5F0JJE0-F1
#
_cell.length_a   1.000
_cell.length_b   1.000
_cell.length_c   1.000
_cell.angle_alpha   90.00
_cell.angle_beta   90.00
_cell.angle_gamma   90.00
#
_symmetry.space_group_name_H-M   'P 1'
#
loop_
_entity.id
_entity.type
_entity.pdbx_description
1 polymer ?
#
loop_
_entity_poly.entity_id
_entity_poly.type
_entity_poly.pdbx_seq_one_letter_code
_entity_poly.pdbx_strand_id
1 'polypeptide(L)'
;MSTDFIAGLSQSLLNNASESIFPTVGPKLGDTTSIPEINASLTWSVSAPPKFALAASGSGQTFLVSMPVDLTVTVTGQDPTSSTVGANASARATINGNGVVRLSVTDISFVTNDPFVLGVLNAKKSDIASKVDSLISAISIPLGPINGITFAGYALLIEGGNAYAAGGLSSPVAISQKQPPADGGFNLVLTEPLIQQVVANLWWSTVQKTYSASGAVVHLNSYSASVNNGNLTLTLNLSGEYSLGPADWDISISPVTATLQVVVDAQRNIRISGGNVSRPSVSITPSNFWAWMATLGGGVISAITLAILNDVVEGQIQETIQGQLTQSLLQIPDLSGNFEGITLKVSPQNLNITGVGNQILLTGTASVTAY
;
A
#
# COMPACT_ATOMS: atom_id res chain seq x y z
N MET A 1 6.32 -2.35 18.96
CA MET A 1 6.64 -2.61 17.54
C MET A 1 5.47 -2.04 16.76
N SER A 2 5.64 -0.88 16.12
CA SER A 2 4.56 -0.25 15.35
C SER A 2 4.63 -0.76 13.92
N THR A 3 3.49 -1.22 13.42
CA THR A 3 3.32 -1.43 11.99
C THR A 3 2.69 -0.17 11.45
N ASP A 4 3.39 0.53 10.57
CA ASP A 4 2.96 1.84 10.09
C ASP A 4 2.19 1.74 8.76
N PHE A 5 2.40 0.62 8.06
CA PHE A 5 1.86 0.26 6.75
C PHE A 5 1.56 -1.24 6.71
N ILE A 6 0.39 -1.65 6.20
CA ILE A 6 0.05 -3.06 5.90
C ILE A 6 -0.58 -3.14 4.52
N ALA A 7 -0.10 -4.04 3.67
CA ALA A 7 -0.83 -4.47 2.48
C ALA A 7 -1.19 -5.95 2.58
N GLY A 8 -2.34 -6.31 2.01
CA GLY A 8 -2.84 -7.68 1.99
C GLY A 8 -3.27 -8.13 0.61
N LEU A 9 -3.01 -9.41 0.30
CA LEU A 9 -3.53 -10.12 -0.86
C LEU A 9 -4.33 -11.33 -0.41
N SER A 10 -5.53 -11.47 -0.96
CA SER A 10 -6.39 -12.62 -0.66
C SER A 10 -6.07 -13.83 -1.53
N GLN A 11 -6.32 -15.02 -0.98
CA GLN A 11 -6.28 -16.27 -1.73
C GLN A 11 -7.22 -16.23 -2.94
N SER A 12 -8.41 -15.62 -2.79
CA SER A 12 -9.38 -15.47 -3.87
C SER A 12 -8.81 -14.67 -5.04
N LEU A 13 -8.06 -13.59 -4.77
CA LEU A 13 -7.40 -12.83 -5.83
C LEU A 13 -6.36 -13.68 -6.57
N LEU A 14 -5.50 -14.41 -5.85
CA LEU A 14 -4.48 -15.27 -6.47
C LEU A 14 -5.11 -16.38 -7.33
N ASN A 15 -6.20 -16.98 -6.86
CA ASN A 15 -6.91 -18.02 -7.61
C ASN A 15 -7.61 -17.45 -8.86
N ASN A 16 -8.30 -16.32 -8.74
CA ASN A 16 -8.93 -15.66 -9.88
C ASN A 16 -7.87 -15.20 -10.91
N ALA A 17 -6.72 -14.72 -10.44
CA ALA A 17 -5.59 -14.36 -11.29
C ALA A 17 -5.09 -15.58 -12.07
N SER A 18 -4.87 -16.70 -11.36
CA SER A 18 -4.45 -17.97 -11.96
C SER A 18 -5.41 -18.44 -13.05
N GLU A 19 -6.71 -18.47 -12.74
CA GLU A 19 -7.75 -18.86 -13.69
C GLU A 19 -7.79 -17.95 -14.92
N SER A 20 -7.62 -16.64 -14.72
CA SER A 20 -7.65 -15.65 -15.80
C SER A 20 -6.45 -15.74 -16.74
N ILE A 21 -5.25 -16.06 -16.24
CA ILE A 21 -4.03 -16.11 -17.08
C ILE A 21 -3.78 -17.48 -17.69
N PHE A 22 -4.33 -18.54 -17.10
CA PHE A 22 -4.05 -19.93 -17.48
C PHE A 22 -4.30 -20.24 -18.96
N PRO A 23 -5.34 -19.73 -19.64
CA PRO A 23 -5.50 -19.96 -21.08
C PRO A 23 -4.30 -19.47 -21.92
N THR A 24 -3.59 -18.44 -21.45
CA THR A 24 -2.42 -17.86 -22.13
C THR A 24 -1.13 -18.55 -21.72
N VAL A 25 -0.94 -18.86 -20.42
CA VAL A 25 0.32 -19.44 -19.90
C VAL A 25 0.35 -20.97 -19.89
N GLY A 26 -0.81 -21.62 -19.82
CA GLY A 26 -0.97 -23.07 -19.73
C GLY A 26 -0.20 -23.84 -20.82
N PRO A 27 -0.25 -23.43 -22.10
CA PRO A 27 0.53 -24.07 -23.16
C PRO A 27 2.06 -24.06 -22.95
N LYS A 28 2.59 -23.18 -22.09
CA LYS A 28 4.02 -23.10 -21.74
C LYS A 28 4.35 -23.85 -20.44
N LEU A 29 3.35 -24.24 -19.67
CA LEU A 29 3.46 -25.02 -18.44
C LEU A 29 3.46 -26.52 -18.72
N GLY A 30 4.32 -26.94 -19.63
CA GLY A 30 4.51 -28.33 -20.00
C GLY A 30 5.77 -28.50 -20.79
N ASP A 31 6.22 -29.73 -20.95
CA ASP A 31 7.38 -30.05 -21.77
C ASP A 31 7.28 -31.45 -22.35
N THR A 32 8.02 -31.69 -23.43
CA THR A 32 8.10 -32.98 -24.09
C THR A 32 9.54 -33.44 -24.13
N THR A 33 9.83 -34.57 -23.49
CA THR A 33 11.14 -35.21 -23.53
C THR A 33 11.09 -36.45 -24.43
N SER A 34 12.02 -36.57 -25.36
CA SER A 34 12.21 -37.80 -26.15
C SER A 34 12.94 -38.86 -25.34
N ILE A 35 12.52 -40.12 -25.48
CA ILE A 35 13.15 -41.31 -24.90
C ILE A 35 13.59 -42.20 -26.07
N PRO A 36 14.79 -41.95 -26.62
CA PRO A 36 15.25 -42.58 -27.87
C PRO A 36 15.37 -44.10 -27.75
N GLU A 37 15.69 -44.62 -26.57
CA GLU A 37 15.94 -46.05 -26.36
C GLU A 37 14.73 -46.93 -26.67
N ILE A 38 13.52 -46.38 -26.52
CA ILE A 38 12.25 -47.07 -26.75
C ILE A 38 11.40 -46.39 -27.83
N ASN A 39 11.98 -45.48 -28.62
CA ASN A 39 11.26 -44.67 -29.62
C ASN A 39 9.97 -44.05 -29.05
N ALA A 40 10.04 -43.49 -27.85
CA ALA A 40 8.90 -42.89 -27.16
C ALA A 40 9.14 -41.40 -26.88
N SER A 41 8.06 -40.68 -26.59
CA SER A 41 8.10 -39.36 -25.99
C SER A 41 7.24 -39.33 -24.72
N LEU A 42 7.73 -38.60 -23.72
CA LEU A 42 6.99 -38.26 -22.53
C LEU A 42 6.65 -36.78 -22.59
N THR A 43 5.36 -36.48 -22.65
CA THR A 43 4.83 -35.12 -22.50
C THR A 43 4.25 -34.98 -21.10
N TRP A 44 4.56 -33.89 -20.43
CA TRP A 44 3.86 -33.49 -19.21
C TRP A 44 3.33 -32.07 -19.36
N SER A 45 2.20 -31.78 -18.74
CA SER A 45 1.64 -30.42 -18.71
C SER A 45 0.81 -30.20 -17.46
N VAL A 46 0.78 -28.96 -16.98
CA VAL A 46 -0.22 -28.52 -16.00
C VAL A 46 -1.55 -28.39 -16.75
N SER A 47 -2.58 -29.11 -16.32
CA SER A 47 -3.84 -29.26 -17.08
C SER A 47 -4.99 -28.37 -16.60
N ALA A 48 -4.83 -27.73 -15.45
CA ALA A 48 -5.77 -26.74 -14.93
C ALA A 48 -5.03 -25.63 -14.16
N PRO A 49 -5.66 -24.45 -13.97
CA PRO A 49 -5.06 -23.35 -13.23
C PRO A 49 -4.57 -23.78 -11.84
N PRO A 50 -3.34 -23.41 -11.45
CA PRO A 50 -2.85 -23.63 -10.09
C PRO A 50 -3.76 -22.96 -9.05
N LYS A 51 -4.03 -23.67 -7.95
CA LYS A 51 -4.85 -23.18 -6.83
C LYS A 51 -3.98 -22.92 -5.61
N PHE A 52 -4.02 -21.69 -5.12
CA PHE A 52 -3.33 -21.24 -3.94
C PHE A 52 -4.18 -21.55 -2.69
N ALA A 53 -3.53 -22.07 -1.66
CA ALA A 53 -4.09 -22.32 -0.34
C ALA A 53 -3.25 -21.59 0.71
N LEU A 54 -3.72 -20.40 1.12
CA LEU A 54 -3.09 -19.53 2.11
C LEU A 54 -3.53 -19.90 3.53
N ALA A 55 -3.39 -21.17 3.88
CA ALA A 55 -3.49 -21.64 5.25
C ALA A 55 -2.11 -21.53 5.90
N ALA A 56 -2.03 -20.88 7.06
CA ALA A 56 -0.77 -20.77 7.80
C ALA A 56 -0.22 -22.19 8.05
N SER A 57 0.99 -22.44 7.56
CA SER A 57 1.76 -23.65 7.84
C SER A 57 3.13 -23.24 8.36
N GLY A 58 3.69 -23.98 9.31
CA GLY A 58 5.06 -23.76 9.81
C GLY A 58 5.36 -22.30 10.25
N SER A 59 6.37 -21.68 9.63
CA SER A 59 6.96 -20.39 10.02
C SER A 59 6.11 -19.15 9.69
N GLY A 60 4.81 -19.31 9.39
CA GLY A 60 3.90 -18.20 9.08
C GLY A 60 4.14 -17.51 7.72
N GLN A 61 4.96 -18.10 6.83
CA GLN A 61 5.31 -17.55 5.51
C GLN A 61 5.17 -18.58 4.38
N THR A 62 4.77 -19.82 4.72
CA THR A 62 4.63 -20.90 3.76
C THR A 62 3.17 -21.18 3.47
N PHE A 63 2.91 -21.58 2.23
CA PHE A 63 1.58 -21.87 1.70
C PHE A 63 1.66 -23.00 0.67
N LEU A 64 0.52 -23.52 0.26
CA LEU A 64 0.43 -24.61 -0.72
C LEU A 64 -0.11 -24.09 -2.05
N VAL A 65 0.42 -24.64 -3.14
CA VAL A 65 -0.10 -24.47 -4.49
C VAL A 65 -0.40 -25.85 -5.06
N SER A 66 -1.67 -26.11 -5.36
CA SER A 66 -2.13 -27.39 -5.89
C SER A 66 -2.49 -27.26 -7.37
N MET A 67 -2.10 -28.22 -8.18
CA MET A 67 -2.41 -28.23 -9.62
C MET A 67 -2.47 -29.67 -10.15
N PRO A 68 -3.33 -29.98 -11.11
CA PRO A 68 -3.25 -31.25 -11.82
C PRO A 68 -2.14 -31.21 -12.87
N VAL A 69 -1.44 -32.33 -13.02
CA VAL A 69 -0.41 -32.56 -14.03
C VAL A 69 -0.85 -33.73 -14.88
N ASP A 70 -1.03 -33.49 -16.18
CA ASP A 70 -1.25 -34.53 -17.17
C ASP A 70 0.10 -35.07 -17.63
N LEU A 71 0.16 -36.38 -17.80
CA LEU A 71 1.28 -37.11 -18.38
C LEU A 71 0.75 -37.89 -19.56
N THR A 72 1.44 -37.78 -20.69
CA THR A 72 1.16 -38.56 -21.88
C THR A 72 2.44 -39.22 -22.34
N VAL A 73 2.41 -40.54 -22.47
CA VAL A 73 3.49 -41.32 -23.08
C VAL A 73 3.02 -41.76 -24.47
N THR A 74 3.81 -41.41 -25.48
CA THR A 74 3.55 -41.78 -26.87
C THR A 74 4.70 -42.64 -27.37
N VAL A 75 4.43 -43.91 -27.68
CA VAL A 75 5.40 -44.81 -28.33
C VAL A 75 5.17 -44.76 -29.83
N THR A 76 6.23 -44.71 -30.63
CA THR A 76 6.13 -44.62 -32.09
C THR A 76 5.29 -45.76 -32.65
N GLY A 77 4.20 -45.42 -33.35
CA GLY A 77 3.28 -46.40 -33.94
C GLY A 77 2.22 -46.96 -32.99
N GLN A 78 2.10 -46.45 -31.76
CA GLN A 78 1.04 -46.80 -30.81
C GLN A 78 0.21 -45.59 -30.40
N ASP A 79 -1.00 -45.87 -29.90
CA ASP A 79 -1.86 -44.84 -29.33
C ASP A 79 -1.24 -44.28 -28.04
N PRO A 80 -1.33 -42.95 -27.80
CA PRO A 80 -0.83 -42.34 -26.57
C PRO A 80 -1.56 -42.88 -25.34
N THR A 81 -0.80 -43.12 -24.28
CA THR A 81 -1.37 -43.43 -22.95
C THR A 81 -1.27 -42.20 -22.06
N SER A 82 -2.38 -41.77 -21.47
CA SER A 82 -2.44 -40.57 -20.64
C SER A 82 -2.90 -40.86 -19.22
N SER A 83 -2.39 -40.09 -18.26
CA SER A 83 -2.79 -40.11 -16.85
C SER A 83 -2.75 -38.70 -16.27
N THR A 84 -3.68 -38.39 -15.37
CA THR A 84 -3.72 -37.11 -14.65
C THR A 84 -3.42 -37.35 -13.18
N VAL A 85 -2.46 -36.59 -12.65
CA VAL A 85 -1.97 -36.72 -11.26
C VAL A 85 -2.10 -35.38 -10.54
N GLY A 86 -2.51 -35.39 -9.28
CA GLY A 86 -2.47 -34.19 -8.45
C GLY A 86 -1.03 -33.85 -8.04
N ALA A 87 -0.63 -32.60 -8.17
CA ALA A 87 0.66 -32.09 -7.67
C ALA A 87 0.44 -31.01 -6.61
N ASN A 88 1.20 -31.08 -5.53
CA ASN A 88 1.18 -30.12 -4.43
C ASN A 88 2.58 -29.52 -4.26
N ALA A 89 2.72 -28.25 -4.63
CA ALA A 89 3.92 -27.46 -4.42
C ALA A 89 3.86 -26.74 -3.06
N SER A 90 4.91 -26.94 -2.25
CA SER A 90 5.16 -26.15 -1.06
C SER A 90 5.83 -24.85 -1.48
N ALA A 91 5.22 -23.71 -1.18
CA ALA A 91 5.71 -22.40 -1.57
C ALA A 91 5.95 -21.51 -0.34
N ARG A 92 6.78 -20.49 -0.54
CA ARG A 92 7.11 -19.49 0.48
C ARG A 92 7.02 -18.10 -0.12
N ALA A 93 6.48 -17.17 0.67
CA ALA A 93 6.55 -15.75 0.39
C ALA A 93 7.71 -15.11 1.18
N THR A 94 8.47 -14.24 0.52
CA THR A 94 9.58 -13.48 1.11
C THR A 94 9.42 -12.00 0.79
N ILE A 95 10.01 -11.14 1.60
CA ILE A 95 10.05 -9.69 1.36
C ILE A 95 11.50 -9.22 1.43
N ASN A 96 11.93 -8.45 0.42
CA ASN A 96 13.27 -7.88 0.41
C ASN A 96 13.32 -6.53 1.15
N GLY A 97 14.52 -5.99 1.34
CA GLY A 97 14.74 -4.68 1.98
C GLY A 97 14.14 -3.47 1.25
N ASN A 98 13.56 -3.68 0.06
CA ASN A 98 12.87 -2.64 -0.72
C ASN A 98 11.34 -2.82 -0.68
N GLY A 99 10.83 -3.72 0.17
CA GLY A 99 9.39 -3.96 0.31
C GLY A 99 8.75 -4.73 -0.85
N VAL A 100 9.54 -5.44 -1.66
CA VAL A 100 8.99 -6.28 -2.74
C VAL A 100 8.74 -7.69 -2.21
N VAL A 101 7.48 -8.13 -2.27
CA VAL A 101 7.09 -9.50 -1.95
C VAL A 101 7.34 -10.40 -3.16
N ARG A 102 8.03 -11.51 -2.91
CA ARG A 102 8.34 -12.55 -3.89
C ARG A 102 7.80 -13.90 -3.43
N LEU A 103 7.20 -14.62 -4.36
CA LEU A 103 6.73 -15.98 -4.16
C LEU A 103 7.75 -16.94 -4.78
N SER A 104 7.96 -18.09 -4.15
CA SER A 104 8.88 -19.12 -4.64
C SER A 104 8.40 -20.51 -4.24
N VAL A 105 8.61 -21.49 -5.11
CA VAL A 105 8.40 -22.91 -4.82
C VAL A 105 9.64 -23.43 -4.10
N THR A 106 9.41 -24.14 -3.01
CA THR A 106 10.47 -24.78 -2.21
C THR A 106 10.55 -26.28 -2.48
N ASP A 107 9.41 -26.92 -2.72
CA ASP A 107 9.35 -28.33 -3.07
C ASP A 107 8.04 -28.64 -3.82
N ILE A 108 7.99 -29.77 -4.53
CA ILE A 108 6.76 -30.30 -5.13
C ILE A 108 6.60 -31.80 -4.83
N SER A 109 5.38 -32.22 -4.58
CA SER A 109 5.01 -33.61 -4.33
C SER A 109 3.86 -34.03 -5.22
N PHE A 110 3.78 -35.32 -5.54
CA PHE A 110 2.79 -35.88 -6.46
C PHE A 110 1.88 -36.87 -5.73
N VAL A 111 0.59 -36.83 -6.03
CA VAL A 111 -0.46 -37.64 -5.41
C VAL A 111 -0.90 -38.71 -6.41
N THR A 112 -0.19 -39.83 -6.43
CA THR A 112 -0.52 -41.01 -7.25
C THR A 112 -0.19 -42.30 -6.50
N ASN A 113 -0.99 -43.33 -6.73
CA ASN A 113 -0.75 -44.68 -6.21
C ASN A 113 -0.02 -45.57 -7.23
N ASP A 114 0.22 -45.08 -8.44
CA ASP A 114 0.95 -45.80 -9.48
C ASP A 114 2.47 -45.59 -9.31
N PRO A 115 3.24 -46.64 -8.97
CA PRO A 115 4.68 -46.53 -8.73
C PRO A 115 5.49 -46.14 -9.98
N PHE A 116 5.03 -46.54 -11.18
CA PHE A 116 5.71 -46.19 -12.43
C PHE A 116 5.52 -44.70 -12.73
N VAL A 117 4.27 -44.23 -12.65
CA VAL A 117 3.94 -42.81 -12.85
C VAL A 117 4.66 -41.93 -11.82
N LEU A 118 4.69 -42.37 -10.55
CA LEU A 118 5.43 -41.68 -9.50
C LEU A 118 6.93 -41.61 -9.79
N GLY A 119 7.53 -42.70 -10.30
CA GLY A 119 8.94 -42.74 -10.70
C GLY A 119 9.26 -41.74 -11.81
N VAL A 120 8.43 -41.68 -12.84
CA VAL A 120 8.58 -40.72 -13.95
C VAL A 120 8.44 -39.27 -13.46
N LEU A 121 7.43 -38.97 -12.65
CA LEU A 121 7.22 -37.65 -12.08
C LEU A 121 8.36 -37.21 -11.16
N ASN A 122 8.89 -38.14 -10.34
CA ASN A 122 10.04 -37.86 -9.50
C ASN A 122 11.30 -37.53 -10.31
N ALA A 123 11.51 -38.19 -11.46
CA ALA A 123 12.60 -37.86 -12.37
C ALA A 123 12.44 -36.45 -12.99
N LYS A 124 11.20 -36.00 -13.21
CA LYS A 124 10.85 -34.68 -13.73
C LYS A 124 10.56 -33.62 -12.67
N LYS A 125 10.71 -33.97 -11.40
CA LYS A 125 10.35 -33.13 -10.26
C LYS A 125 11.00 -31.75 -10.31
N SER A 126 12.30 -31.70 -10.61
CA SER A 126 13.05 -30.44 -10.70
C SER A 126 12.56 -29.56 -11.85
N ASP A 127 12.32 -30.14 -13.03
CA ASP A 127 11.84 -29.43 -14.21
C ASP A 127 10.45 -28.82 -13.96
N ILE A 128 9.53 -29.64 -13.42
CA ILE A 128 8.16 -29.20 -13.09
C ILE A 128 8.20 -28.11 -12.01
N ALA A 129 8.94 -28.33 -10.93
CA ALA A 129 9.09 -27.33 -9.86
C ALA A 129 9.66 -26.01 -10.39
N SER A 130 10.67 -26.06 -11.26
CA SER A 130 11.27 -24.86 -11.84
C SER A 130 10.32 -24.08 -12.75
N LYS A 131 9.48 -24.77 -13.55
CA LYS A 131 8.48 -24.07 -14.39
C LYS A 131 7.39 -23.42 -13.55
N VAL A 132 6.90 -24.12 -12.52
CA VAL A 132 5.91 -23.57 -11.59
C VAL A 132 6.50 -22.39 -10.81
N ASP A 133 7.76 -22.51 -10.34
CA ASP A 133 8.49 -21.44 -9.66
C ASP A 133 8.63 -20.21 -10.55
N SER A 134 9.03 -20.38 -11.81
CA SER A 134 9.14 -19.30 -12.79
C SER A 134 7.80 -18.56 -12.98
N LEU A 135 6.69 -19.30 -13.07
CA LEU A 135 5.36 -18.69 -13.17
C LEU A 135 4.98 -17.89 -11.93
N ILE A 136 5.12 -18.46 -10.72
CA ILE A 136 4.67 -17.78 -9.51
C ILE A 136 5.62 -16.64 -9.11
N SER A 137 6.91 -16.76 -9.42
CA SER A 137 7.91 -15.71 -9.16
C SER A 137 7.79 -14.53 -10.12
N ALA A 138 7.20 -14.74 -11.32
CA ALA A 138 6.79 -13.66 -12.20
C ALA A 138 5.75 -12.73 -11.54
N ILE A 139 5.03 -13.20 -10.52
CA ILE A 139 4.13 -12.36 -9.72
C ILE A 139 4.95 -11.71 -8.59
N SER A 140 5.57 -10.56 -8.91
CA SER A 140 6.19 -9.71 -7.90
C SER A 140 5.19 -8.66 -7.41
N ILE A 141 5.03 -8.53 -6.10
CA ILE A 141 4.13 -7.56 -5.50
C ILE A 141 4.97 -6.49 -4.80
N PRO A 142 5.24 -5.35 -5.46
CA PRO A 142 5.77 -4.20 -4.76
C PRO A 142 4.75 -3.70 -3.74
N LEU A 143 5.16 -3.63 -2.48
CA LEU A 143 4.50 -2.75 -1.53
C LEU A 143 4.87 -1.33 -1.95
N GLY A 144 3.93 -0.63 -2.58
CA GLY A 144 4.19 0.63 -3.27
C GLY A 144 4.99 1.62 -2.40
N PRO A 145 6.04 2.26 -2.94
CA PRO A 145 6.78 3.27 -2.19
C PRO A 145 5.85 4.45 -1.91
N ILE A 146 5.72 4.82 -0.64
CA ILE A 146 5.06 6.06 -0.27
C ILE A 146 6.05 7.19 -0.54
N ASN A 147 5.63 8.20 -1.30
CA ASN A 147 6.53 9.26 -1.73
C ASN A 147 7.18 9.94 -0.53
N GLY A 148 8.51 10.02 -0.54
CA GLY A 148 9.29 10.65 0.54
C GLY A 148 9.38 9.83 1.84
N ILE A 149 9.01 8.54 1.82
CA ILE A 149 9.13 7.65 2.97
C ILE A 149 10.10 6.50 2.66
N THR A 150 11.05 6.30 3.57
CA THR A 150 11.91 5.11 3.59
C THR A 150 11.57 4.30 4.83
N PHE A 151 11.16 3.04 4.65
CA PHE A 151 10.86 2.16 5.77
C PHE A 151 12.15 1.56 6.35
N ALA A 152 12.21 1.43 7.67
CA ALA A 152 13.36 0.88 8.39
C ALA A 152 13.33 -0.65 8.48
N GLY A 153 12.19 -1.28 8.19
CA GLY A 153 12.03 -2.73 8.21
C GLY A 153 10.71 -3.19 7.62
N TYR A 154 10.67 -4.49 7.29
CA TYR A 154 9.50 -5.14 6.72
C TYR A 154 9.22 -6.48 7.42
N ALA A 155 7.95 -6.89 7.40
CA ALA A 155 7.50 -8.18 7.90
C ALA A 155 6.49 -8.82 6.93
N LEU A 156 6.37 -10.15 6.98
CA LEU A 156 5.42 -10.92 6.18
C LEU A 156 4.70 -11.95 7.07
N LEU A 157 3.40 -12.12 6.84
CA LEU A 157 2.55 -13.07 7.55
C LEU A 157 1.51 -13.67 6.60
N ILE A 158 1.39 -15.00 6.58
CA ILE A 158 0.30 -15.71 5.91
C ILE A 158 -0.64 -16.25 6.98
N GLU A 159 -1.89 -15.79 6.96
CA GLU A 159 -2.89 -16.21 7.92
C GLU A 159 -4.32 -15.98 7.40
N GLY A 160 -5.26 -16.85 7.77
CA GLY A 160 -6.68 -16.63 7.51
C GLY A 160 -7.04 -16.47 6.03
N GLY A 161 -6.34 -17.16 5.13
CA GLY A 161 -6.58 -17.07 3.68
C GLY A 161 -5.96 -15.85 3.01
N ASN A 162 -5.04 -15.16 3.68
CA ASN A 162 -4.42 -13.93 3.18
C ASN A 162 -2.90 -13.95 3.37
N ALA A 163 -2.20 -13.26 2.47
CA ALA A 163 -0.79 -12.92 2.60
C ALA A 163 -0.67 -11.42 2.90
N TYR A 164 -0.12 -11.11 4.08
CA TYR A 164 0.10 -9.75 4.56
C TYR A 164 1.57 -9.42 4.51
N ALA A 165 1.87 -8.19 4.12
CA ALA A 165 3.19 -7.64 4.27
C ALA A 165 3.11 -6.23 4.85
N ALA A 166 4.03 -5.92 5.75
CA ALA A 166 4.01 -4.72 6.55
C ALA A 166 5.33 -3.98 6.52
N GLY A 167 5.26 -2.67 6.66
CA GLY A 167 6.39 -1.77 6.78
C GLY A 167 6.30 -0.95 8.05
N GLY A 168 7.45 -0.61 8.62
CA GLY A 168 7.55 0.26 9.78
C GLY A 168 8.61 1.34 9.56
N LEU A 169 8.30 2.54 10.03
CA LEU A 169 9.22 3.67 10.04
C LEU A 169 10.36 3.45 11.03
N SER A 170 10.11 2.62 12.05
CA SER A 170 11.08 2.21 13.07
C SER A 170 11.32 0.70 13.01
N SER A 171 12.57 0.26 13.24
CA SER A 171 12.92 -1.16 13.31
C SER A 171 12.90 -1.65 14.78
N PRO A 172 12.41 -2.87 15.10
CA PRO A 172 11.84 -3.91 14.23
C PRO A 172 10.31 -3.87 14.09
N VAL A 173 9.80 -4.46 12.99
CA VAL A 173 8.37 -4.49 12.61
C VAL A 173 7.77 -5.86 12.87
N ALA A 174 6.55 -5.90 13.42
CA ALA A 174 5.80 -7.14 13.63
C ALA A 174 4.31 -6.91 13.32
N ILE A 175 3.72 -7.85 12.57
CA ILE A 175 2.29 -7.81 12.21
C ILE A 175 1.51 -8.38 13.39
N SER A 176 1.05 -7.51 14.30
CA SER A 176 0.24 -7.90 15.47
C SER A 176 -1.25 -7.59 15.32
N GLN A 177 -1.62 -6.70 14.41
CA GLN A 177 -3.02 -6.34 14.13
C GLN A 177 -3.43 -6.86 12.75
N LYS A 178 -4.47 -7.70 12.74
CA LYS A 178 -5.07 -8.30 11.54
C LYS A 178 -6.13 -7.36 11.01
N GLN A 179 -5.73 -6.44 10.14
CA GLN A 179 -6.66 -5.62 9.38
C GLN A 179 -6.13 -5.63 7.96
N PRO A 180 -6.68 -6.54 7.14
CA PRO A 180 -7.91 -6.22 6.44
C PRO A 180 -8.89 -7.40 6.25
N PRO A 181 -10.14 -7.14 5.80
CA PRO A 181 -11.18 -8.16 5.65
C PRO A 181 -10.81 -9.22 4.63
N ALA A 182 -11.38 -10.42 4.78
CA ALA A 182 -11.13 -11.57 3.91
C ALA A 182 -11.55 -11.37 2.43
N ASP A 183 -12.35 -10.33 2.13
CA ASP A 183 -13.13 -10.26 0.90
C ASP A 183 -12.67 -9.18 -0.12
N GLY A 184 -11.68 -8.35 0.22
CA GLY A 184 -11.16 -7.31 -0.67
C GLY A 184 -9.86 -7.74 -1.32
N GLY A 185 -9.86 -8.00 -2.64
CA GLY A 185 -8.68 -8.52 -3.36
C GLY A 185 -7.38 -7.75 -3.09
N PHE A 186 -7.44 -6.42 -2.97
CA PHE A 186 -6.34 -5.58 -2.52
C PHE A 186 -6.75 -4.79 -1.29
N ASN A 187 -5.90 -4.80 -0.26
CA ASN A 187 -6.09 -3.98 0.93
C ASN A 187 -4.81 -3.28 1.31
N LEU A 188 -4.95 -2.04 1.78
CA LEU A 188 -3.86 -1.22 2.28
C LEU A 188 -4.32 -0.45 3.51
N VAL A 189 -3.55 -0.54 4.59
CA VAL A 189 -3.76 0.22 5.82
C VAL A 189 -2.62 1.21 5.99
N LEU A 190 -2.97 2.48 6.15
CA LEU A 190 -2.06 3.55 6.54
C LEU A 190 -2.41 3.97 7.96
N THR A 191 -1.43 3.91 8.85
CA THR A 191 -1.62 4.30 10.25
C THR A 191 -1.38 5.80 10.46
N GLU A 192 -1.90 6.33 11.55
CA GLU A 192 -1.67 7.72 11.96
C GLU A 192 -0.19 8.15 11.98
N PRO A 193 0.77 7.42 12.58
CA PRO A 193 2.18 7.81 12.56
C PRO A 193 2.76 8.02 11.15
N LEU A 194 2.36 7.18 10.20
CA LEU A 194 2.76 7.31 8.80
C LEU A 194 2.19 8.58 8.16
N ILE A 195 0.90 8.86 8.40
CA ILE A 195 0.26 10.08 7.89
C ILE A 195 0.90 11.33 8.53
N GLN A 196 1.22 11.29 9.82
CA GLN A 196 1.93 12.38 10.49
C GLN A 196 3.30 12.64 9.84
N GLN A 197 4.06 11.59 9.50
CA GLN A 197 5.34 11.73 8.83
C GLN A 197 5.19 12.30 7.40
N VAL A 198 4.15 11.90 6.67
CA VAL A 198 3.84 12.44 5.34
C VAL A 198 3.52 13.93 5.42
N VAL A 199 2.67 14.36 6.36
CA VAL A 199 2.36 15.78 6.60
C VAL A 199 3.61 16.56 6.99
N ALA A 200 4.47 15.97 7.84
CA ALA A 200 5.73 16.58 8.25
C ALA A 200 6.64 16.86 7.03
N ASN A 201 6.82 15.85 6.18
CA ASN A 201 7.71 15.91 5.04
C ASN A 201 7.18 16.82 3.92
N LEU A 202 5.90 16.70 3.57
CA LEU A 202 5.34 17.39 2.39
C LEU A 202 4.91 18.83 2.66
N TRP A 203 4.44 19.13 3.88
CA TRP A 203 3.87 20.45 4.21
C TRP A 203 4.61 21.16 5.33
N TRP A 204 4.79 20.51 6.49
CA TRP A 204 5.36 21.23 7.63
C TRP A 204 6.80 21.69 7.38
N SER A 205 7.62 20.89 6.70
CA SER A 205 9.01 21.24 6.40
C SER A 205 9.16 22.37 5.37
N THR A 206 8.12 22.65 4.59
CA THR A 206 8.16 23.54 3.42
C THR A 206 7.31 24.80 3.58
N VAL A 207 6.30 24.78 4.45
CA VAL A 207 5.39 25.92 4.67
C VAL A 207 6.10 27.06 5.43
N GLN A 208 5.81 28.29 5.02
CA GLN A 208 6.25 29.51 5.70
C GLN A 208 5.74 29.52 7.16
N LYS A 209 6.57 30.02 8.08
CA LYS A 209 6.26 30.04 9.52
C LYS A 209 5.87 31.40 10.06
N THR A 210 5.90 32.43 9.23
CA THR A 210 5.65 33.82 9.64
C THR A 210 4.91 34.53 8.55
N TYR A 211 3.79 35.16 8.89
CA TYR A 211 2.88 35.82 7.97
C TYR A 211 2.67 37.27 8.43
N SER A 212 2.29 38.15 7.51
CA SER A 212 2.04 39.55 7.82
C SER A 212 0.68 39.99 7.32
N ALA A 213 -0.09 40.67 8.17
CA ALA A 213 -1.41 41.21 7.82
C ALA A 213 -1.66 42.52 8.57
N SER A 214 -1.89 43.61 7.82
CA SER A 214 -2.17 44.94 8.37
C SER A 214 -1.16 45.43 9.44
N GLY A 215 0.13 45.13 9.22
CA GLY A 215 1.21 45.49 10.15
C GLY A 215 1.38 44.53 11.34
N ALA A 216 0.46 43.59 11.55
CA ALA A 216 0.65 42.50 12.49
C ALA A 216 1.49 41.39 11.86
N VAL A 217 2.29 40.73 12.69
CA VAL A 217 3.08 39.55 12.34
C VAL A 217 2.44 38.35 13.04
N VAL A 218 2.20 37.27 12.31
CA VAL A 218 1.60 36.03 12.83
C VAL A 218 2.59 34.89 12.62
N HIS A 219 2.89 34.15 13.68
CA HIS A 219 3.79 33.01 13.69
C HIS A 219 3.02 31.70 13.76
N LEU A 220 3.36 30.76 12.88
CA LEU A 220 2.93 29.37 12.93
C LEU A 220 3.95 28.57 13.73
N ASN A 221 3.64 28.35 15.01
CA ASN A 221 4.60 27.85 15.99
C ASN A 221 4.73 26.33 15.95
N SER A 222 3.59 25.63 15.89
CA SER A 222 3.56 24.18 15.90
C SER A 222 2.29 23.65 15.24
N TYR A 223 2.27 22.35 14.99
CA TYR A 223 1.09 21.64 14.54
C TYR A 223 0.97 20.28 15.26
N SER A 224 -0.24 19.74 15.29
CA SER A 224 -0.49 18.33 15.52
C SER A 224 -1.36 17.78 14.39
N ALA A 225 -1.10 16.55 13.97
CA ALA A 225 -1.86 15.86 12.93
C ALA A 225 -2.43 14.57 13.50
N SER A 226 -3.71 14.32 13.30
CA SER A 226 -4.37 13.09 13.75
C SER A 226 -5.30 12.53 12.68
N VAL A 227 -5.40 11.21 12.60
CA VAL A 227 -6.37 10.54 11.72
C VAL A 227 -7.57 10.12 12.57
N ASN A 228 -8.78 10.44 12.10
CA ASN A 228 -9.99 9.96 12.72
C ASN A 228 -11.04 9.63 11.65
N ASN A 229 -11.43 8.35 11.58
CA ASN A 229 -12.44 7.85 10.65
C ASN A 229 -12.17 8.30 9.20
N GLY A 230 -10.92 8.20 8.76
CA GLY A 230 -10.52 8.45 7.37
C GLY A 230 -10.31 9.94 7.04
N ASN A 231 -10.55 10.83 8.01
CA ASN A 231 -10.22 12.24 7.91
C ASN A 231 -8.88 12.51 8.61
N LEU A 232 -8.11 13.42 8.03
CA LEU A 232 -6.93 14.01 8.66
C LEU A 232 -7.33 15.35 9.28
N THR A 233 -7.11 15.48 10.58
CA THR A 233 -7.28 16.73 11.30
C THR A 233 -5.92 17.32 11.61
N LEU A 234 -5.69 18.56 11.17
CA LEU A 234 -4.53 19.35 11.55
C LEU A 234 -4.97 20.41 12.56
N THR A 235 -4.28 20.50 13.69
CA THR A 235 -4.46 21.58 14.66
C THR A 235 -3.20 22.42 14.72
N LEU A 236 -3.34 23.71 14.47
CA LEU A 236 -2.25 24.66 14.31
C LEU A 236 -2.25 25.63 15.47
N ASN A 237 -1.08 25.81 16.09
CA ASN A 237 -0.89 26.80 17.13
C ASN A 237 -0.23 28.03 16.54
N LEU A 238 -0.94 29.15 16.62
CA LEU A 238 -0.53 30.44 16.10
C LEU A 238 -0.32 31.41 17.25
N SER A 239 0.60 32.34 17.08
CA SER A 239 0.72 33.54 17.90
C SER A 239 0.97 34.72 16.98
N GLY A 240 0.90 35.94 17.49
CA GLY A 240 1.31 37.08 16.72
C GLY A 240 1.68 38.26 17.60
N GLU A 241 2.18 39.29 16.93
CA GLU A 241 2.64 40.53 17.54
C GLU A 241 2.25 41.69 16.61
N TYR A 242 2.02 42.86 17.18
CA TYR A 242 1.79 44.10 16.44
C TYR A 242 2.57 45.22 17.10
N SER A 243 3.27 46.03 16.32
CA SER A 243 4.06 47.15 16.81
C SER A 243 3.71 48.45 16.08
N LEU A 244 3.58 49.55 16.83
CA LEU A 244 3.38 50.89 16.33
C LEU A 244 4.30 51.87 17.07
N GLY A 245 5.46 52.19 16.48
CA GLY A 245 6.48 52.98 17.15
C GLY A 245 7.04 52.23 18.37
N PRO A 246 7.05 52.80 19.58
CA PRO A 246 7.50 52.12 20.80
C PRO A 246 6.40 51.26 21.48
N ALA A 247 5.19 51.19 20.91
CA ALA A 247 4.06 50.46 21.47
C ALA A 247 3.95 49.07 20.83
N ASP A 248 3.87 48.02 21.65
CA ASP A 248 3.78 46.62 21.24
C ASP A 248 2.55 45.92 21.83
N TRP A 249 1.90 45.07 21.03
CA TRP A 249 0.76 44.26 21.44
C TRP A 249 1.02 42.79 21.11
N ASP A 250 0.69 41.92 22.07
CA ASP A 250 0.67 40.49 21.87
C ASP A 250 -0.68 40.06 21.28
N ILE A 251 -0.63 39.13 20.34
CA ILE A 251 -1.80 38.58 19.68
C ILE A 251 -1.90 37.10 20.03
N SER A 252 -2.92 36.76 20.81
CA SER A 252 -3.29 35.38 21.11
C SER A 252 -4.33 34.90 20.11
N ILE A 253 -4.05 33.80 19.43
CA ILE A 253 -4.93 33.19 18.44
C ILE A 253 -5.27 31.78 18.94
N SER A 254 -6.57 31.46 19.06
CA SER A 254 -6.97 30.10 19.45
C SER A 254 -6.52 29.09 18.39
N PRO A 255 -6.31 27.81 18.75
CA PRO A 255 -5.89 26.80 17.77
C PRO A 255 -6.78 26.76 16.53
N VAL A 256 -6.14 26.75 15.36
CA VAL A 256 -6.82 26.63 14.06
C VAL A 256 -6.88 25.16 13.68
N THR A 257 -8.08 24.66 13.39
CA THR A 257 -8.30 23.27 13.00
C THR A 257 -8.62 23.19 11.51
N ALA A 258 -7.87 22.39 10.75
CA ALA A 258 -8.19 22.06 9.36
C ALA A 258 -8.59 20.59 9.26
N THR A 259 -9.76 20.31 8.68
CA THR A 259 -10.21 18.94 8.42
C THR A 259 -10.10 18.62 6.95
N LEU A 260 -9.32 17.58 6.65
CA LEU A 260 -8.95 17.12 5.32
C LEU A 260 -9.44 15.70 5.11
N GLN A 261 -9.82 15.35 3.88
CA GLN A 261 -10.25 14.00 3.52
C GLN A 261 -9.15 13.29 2.75
N VAL A 262 -8.94 12.00 3.00
CA VAL A 262 -8.05 11.20 2.14
C VAL A 262 -8.89 10.50 1.09
N VAL A 263 -8.54 10.70 -0.18
CA VAL A 263 -9.27 10.21 -1.35
C VAL A 263 -8.35 9.44 -2.28
N VAL A 264 -8.92 8.55 -3.08
CA VAL A 264 -8.22 7.87 -4.19
C VAL A 264 -8.85 8.32 -5.50
N ASP A 265 -8.02 8.83 -6.43
CA ASP A 265 -8.50 9.28 -7.74
C ASP A 265 -8.53 8.14 -8.77
N ALA A 266 -9.08 8.44 -9.96
CA ALA A 266 -9.18 7.48 -11.06
C ALA A 266 -7.82 7.01 -11.59
N GLN A 267 -6.75 7.76 -11.36
CA GLN A 267 -5.36 7.40 -11.68
C GLN A 267 -4.68 6.61 -10.55
N ARG A 268 -5.42 6.25 -9.50
CA ARG A 268 -4.98 5.49 -8.32
C ARG A 268 -3.98 6.23 -7.45
N ASN A 269 -4.05 7.56 -7.48
CA ASN A 269 -3.31 8.39 -6.53
C ASN A 269 -4.14 8.53 -5.26
N ILE A 270 -3.53 8.18 -4.13
CA ILE A 270 -4.01 8.57 -2.81
C ILE A 270 -3.60 10.02 -2.59
N ARG A 271 -4.58 10.87 -2.30
CA ARG A 271 -4.40 12.32 -2.14
C ARG A 271 -5.12 12.77 -0.88
N ILE A 272 -4.59 13.80 -0.24
CA ILE A 272 -5.35 14.54 0.75
C ILE A 272 -6.14 15.61 -0.02
N SER A 273 -7.44 15.71 0.15
CA SER A 273 -8.27 16.67 -0.56
C SER A 273 -9.27 17.34 0.36
N GLY A 274 -9.81 18.46 -0.10
CA GLY A 274 -10.62 19.32 0.76
C GLY A 274 -9.76 19.98 1.83
N GLY A 275 -10.40 20.67 2.76
CA GLY A 275 -9.72 21.46 3.79
C GLY A 275 -10.60 22.60 4.23
N ASN A 276 -11.54 22.29 5.13
CA ASN A 276 -12.27 23.35 5.81
C ASN A 276 -11.43 23.78 7.02
N VAL A 277 -11.02 25.04 7.03
CA VAL A 277 -10.24 25.64 8.10
C VAL A 277 -11.21 26.32 9.06
N SER A 278 -11.14 25.97 10.34
CA SER A 278 -11.97 26.58 11.38
C SER A 278 -11.54 28.03 11.59
N ARG A 279 -12.50 28.93 11.74
CA ARG A 279 -12.22 30.32 12.11
C ARG A 279 -11.84 30.41 13.59
N PRO A 280 -10.62 30.86 13.94
CA PRO A 280 -10.19 30.99 15.34
C PRO A 280 -10.76 32.25 15.99
N SER A 281 -10.67 32.34 17.31
CA SER A 281 -10.76 33.60 18.03
C SER A 281 -9.40 34.29 18.11
N VAL A 282 -9.41 35.61 18.05
CA VAL A 282 -8.20 36.46 18.14
C VAL A 282 -8.39 37.45 19.28
N SER A 283 -7.38 37.55 20.14
CA SER A 283 -7.32 38.51 21.23
C SER A 283 -6.02 39.31 21.11
N ILE A 284 -6.12 40.63 21.22
CA ILE A 284 -4.97 41.55 21.12
C ILE A 284 -4.85 42.27 22.46
N THR A 285 -3.70 42.13 23.12
CA THR A 285 -3.45 42.69 24.45
C THR A 285 -2.17 43.52 24.45
N PRO A 286 -2.15 44.70 25.10
CA PRO A 286 -0.93 45.48 25.24
C PRO A 286 0.17 44.69 25.95
N SER A 287 1.36 44.61 25.38
CA SER A 287 2.51 43.92 25.97
C SER A 287 3.45 44.86 26.70
N ASN A 288 3.36 46.17 26.45
CA ASN A 288 4.17 47.19 27.11
C ASN A 288 3.36 48.42 27.55
N PHE A 289 4.00 49.31 28.33
CA PHE A 289 3.35 50.53 28.85
C PHE A 289 2.87 51.47 27.75
N TRP A 290 3.63 51.61 26.65
CA TRP A 290 3.27 52.48 25.53
C TRP A 290 2.04 51.98 24.80
N ALA A 291 1.88 50.67 24.64
CA ALA A 291 0.69 50.06 24.07
C ALA A 291 -0.53 50.16 24.98
N TRP A 292 -0.34 50.09 26.29
CA TRP A 292 -1.42 50.33 27.25
C TRP A 292 -1.92 51.77 27.16
N MET A 293 -0.99 52.74 27.10
CA MET A 293 -1.32 54.16 26.89
C MET A 293 -1.94 54.42 25.51
N ALA A 294 -1.48 53.71 24.49
CA ALA A 294 -1.92 53.85 23.10
C ALA A 294 -3.09 52.91 22.75
N THR A 295 -3.76 52.29 23.73
CA THR A 295 -4.74 51.23 23.47
C THR A 295 -5.71 51.70 22.39
N LEU A 296 -5.67 50.97 21.29
CA LEU A 296 -6.22 51.38 20.02
C LEU A 296 -7.75 51.53 20.17
N GLY A 297 -8.32 52.65 19.70
CA GLY A 297 -9.78 52.79 19.62
C GLY A 297 -10.37 51.59 18.88
N GLY A 298 -11.49 51.04 19.37
CA GLY A 298 -11.97 49.68 19.03
C GLY A 298 -12.08 49.32 17.55
N GLY A 299 -12.10 50.31 16.64
CA GLY A 299 -12.04 50.10 15.19
C GLY A 299 -10.73 49.51 14.67
N VAL A 300 -9.56 49.87 15.22
CA VAL A 300 -8.26 49.36 14.71
C VAL A 300 -8.03 47.91 15.14
N ILE A 301 -8.37 47.56 16.40
CA ILE A 301 -8.31 46.17 16.89
C ILE A 301 -9.18 45.27 16.01
N SER A 302 -10.39 45.73 15.67
CA SER A 302 -11.32 45.02 14.80
C SER A 302 -10.75 44.85 13.39
N ALA A 303 -10.08 45.87 12.83
CA ALA A 303 -9.45 45.80 11.52
C ALA A 303 -8.27 44.81 11.48
N ILE A 304 -7.37 44.86 12.47
CA ILE A 304 -6.23 43.92 12.58
C ILE A 304 -6.75 42.48 12.76
N THR A 305 -7.75 42.30 13.64
CA THR A 305 -8.39 40.99 13.86
C THR A 305 -8.97 40.44 12.56
N LEU A 306 -9.70 41.26 11.79
CA LEU A 306 -10.29 40.84 10.53
C LEU A 306 -9.22 40.50 9.48
N ALA A 307 -8.13 41.28 9.41
CA ALA A 307 -7.01 41.01 8.51
C ALA A 307 -6.31 39.69 8.85
N ILE A 308 -6.09 39.38 10.12
CA ILE A 308 -5.52 38.09 10.54
C ILE A 308 -6.44 36.93 10.12
N LEU A 309 -7.75 37.06 10.36
CA LEU A 309 -8.71 36.02 10.01
C LEU A 309 -8.80 35.79 8.50
N ASN A 310 -8.93 36.85 7.71
CA ASN A 310 -9.18 36.75 6.28
C ASN A 310 -7.89 36.51 5.49
N ASP A 311 -6.84 37.29 5.76
CA ASP A 311 -5.64 37.28 4.92
C ASP A 311 -4.69 36.14 5.32
N VAL A 312 -4.52 35.89 6.62
CA VAL A 312 -3.61 34.86 7.12
C VAL A 312 -4.31 33.51 7.21
N VAL A 313 -5.44 33.40 7.92
CA VAL A 313 -6.07 32.09 8.16
C VAL A 313 -6.83 31.58 6.94
N GLU A 314 -7.80 32.35 6.43
CA GLU A 314 -8.66 31.95 5.29
C GLU A 314 -7.94 32.08 3.94
N GLY A 315 -6.95 32.98 3.84
CA GLY A 315 -6.08 33.13 2.68
C GLY A 315 -4.87 32.20 2.75
N GLN A 316 -3.78 32.69 3.34
CA GLN A 316 -2.44 32.08 3.20
C GLN A 316 -2.34 30.66 3.80
N ILE A 317 -2.86 30.42 5.01
CA ILE A 317 -2.78 29.10 5.66
C ILE A 317 -3.65 28.10 4.90
N GLN A 318 -4.90 28.46 4.59
CA GLN A 318 -5.78 27.58 3.84
C GLN A 318 -5.23 27.25 2.44
N GLU A 319 -4.72 28.24 1.71
CA GLU A 319 -4.10 28.05 0.39
C GLU A 319 -2.87 27.15 0.44
N THR A 320 -2.00 27.28 1.46
CA THR A 320 -0.82 26.41 1.58
C THR A 320 -1.19 24.96 1.91
N ILE A 321 -2.15 24.75 2.80
CA ILE A 321 -2.69 23.42 3.11
C ILE A 321 -3.26 22.79 1.84
N GLN A 322 -4.15 23.49 1.14
CA GLN A 322 -4.77 22.99 -0.08
C GLN A 322 -3.75 22.81 -1.21
N GLY A 323 -2.80 23.71 -1.41
CA GLY A 323 -1.82 23.63 -2.48
C GLY A 323 -0.80 22.49 -2.29
N GLN A 324 -0.27 22.33 -1.08
CA GLN A 324 0.84 21.39 -0.82
C GLN A 324 0.36 19.99 -0.42
N LEU A 325 -0.73 19.87 0.34
CA LEU A 325 -1.26 18.56 0.73
C LEU A 325 -2.16 17.93 -0.33
N THR A 326 -2.68 18.69 -1.29
CA THR A 326 -3.46 18.12 -2.42
C THR A 326 -2.61 17.37 -3.44
N GLN A 327 -1.32 17.22 -3.19
CA GLN A 327 -0.43 16.41 -4.01
C GLN A 327 -0.68 14.90 -3.81
N SER A 328 -0.19 14.09 -4.76
CA SER A 328 -0.23 12.63 -4.66
C SER A 328 0.69 12.15 -3.56
N LEU A 329 0.11 11.54 -2.51
CA LEU A 329 0.84 10.93 -1.40
C LEU A 329 1.48 9.60 -1.82
N LEU A 330 0.69 8.78 -2.51
CA LEU A 330 1.05 7.45 -2.96
C LEU A 330 0.31 7.19 -4.26
N GLN A 331 1.03 6.77 -5.30
CA GLN A 331 0.40 6.14 -6.44
C GLN A 331 0.42 4.63 -6.24
N ILE A 332 -0.73 3.98 -6.32
CA ILE A 332 -0.80 2.52 -6.25
C ILE A 332 -0.38 1.99 -7.63
N PRO A 333 0.77 1.30 -7.75
CA PRO A 333 1.31 0.91 -9.04
C PRO A 333 0.53 -0.28 -9.62
N ASP A 334 0.63 -0.44 -10.93
CA ASP A 334 0.40 -1.75 -11.54
C ASP A 334 1.51 -2.70 -11.11
N LEU A 335 1.16 -3.96 -10.84
CA LEU A 335 2.15 -5.01 -10.65
C LEU A 335 2.35 -5.68 -12.01
N SER A 336 3.59 -5.79 -12.47
CA SER A 336 3.89 -6.48 -13.71
C SER A 336 5.09 -7.39 -13.58
N GLY A 337 5.09 -8.46 -14.38
CA GLY A 337 6.18 -9.42 -14.48
C GLY A 337 6.17 -10.13 -15.81
N ASN A 338 7.19 -10.97 -16.04
CA ASN A 338 7.34 -11.70 -17.28
C ASN A 338 7.48 -13.20 -16.99
N PHE A 339 6.75 -14.01 -17.74
CA PHE A 339 6.87 -15.46 -17.74
C PHE A 339 7.02 -15.95 -19.17
N GLU A 340 8.20 -16.47 -19.52
CA GLU A 340 8.46 -17.06 -20.86
C GLU A 340 8.09 -16.10 -22.01
N GLY A 341 8.32 -14.79 -21.86
CA GLY A 341 7.96 -13.79 -22.87
C GLY A 341 6.51 -13.32 -22.84
N ILE A 342 5.67 -13.83 -21.93
CA ILE A 342 4.31 -13.32 -21.66
C ILE A 342 4.39 -12.26 -20.56
N THR A 343 3.80 -11.09 -20.78
CA THR A 343 3.71 -10.06 -19.75
C THR A 343 2.47 -10.30 -18.91
N LEU A 344 2.66 -10.50 -17.61
CA LEU A 344 1.59 -10.57 -16.62
C LEU A 344 1.42 -9.19 -15.99
N LYS A 345 0.18 -8.72 -15.88
CA LYS A 345 -0.14 -7.43 -15.25
C LYS A 345 -1.32 -7.58 -14.30
N VAL A 346 -1.14 -7.15 -13.05
CA VAL A 346 -2.20 -7.02 -12.03
C VAL A 346 -2.46 -5.54 -11.81
N SER A 347 -3.69 -5.11 -12.09
CA SER A 347 -4.11 -3.71 -12.00
C SER A 347 -5.17 -3.56 -10.89
N PRO A 348 -4.90 -2.81 -9.82
CA PRO A 348 -5.91 -2.51 -8.80
C PRO A 348 -7.10 -1.74 -9.39
N GLN A 349 -8.31 -2.09 -8.95
CA GLN A 349 -9.60 -1.58 -9.44
C GLN A 349 -10.59 -1.35 -8.29
N ASN A 350 -11.64 -0.57 -8.53
CA ASN A 350 -12.72 -0.30 -7.55
C ASN A 350 -12.19 0.11 -6.18
N LEU A 351 -11.13 0.93 -6.18
CA LEU A 351 -10.44 1.37 -4.99
C LEU A 351 -11.34 2.32 -4.19
N ASN A 352 -11.45 2.07 -2.89
CA ASN A 352 -12.24 2.88 -1.98
C ASN A 352 -11.48 3.12 -0.68
N ILE A 353 -11.56 4.34 -0.15
CA ILE A 353 -10.96 4.72 1.13
C ILE A 353 -12.04 4.79 2.21
N THR A 354 -11.74 4.16 3.33
CA THR A 354 -12.56 4.16 4.54
C THR A 354 -11.69 4.46 5.76
N GLY A 355 -12.32 4.87 6.84
CA GLY A 355 -11.66 5.11 8.12
C GLY A 355 -11.98 4.06 9.15
N VAL A 356 -10.96 3.61 9.89
CA VAL A 356 -11.16 2.71 11.03
C VAL A 356 -10.37 3.26 12.22
N GLY A 357 -11.04 3.99 13.11
CA GLY A 357 -10.38 4.64 14.24
C GLY A 357 -9.31 5.62 13.75
N ASN A 358 -8.05 5.36 14.12
CA ASN A 358 -6.89 6.16 13.74
C ASN A 358 -6.14 5.65 12.49
N GLN A 359 -6.84 4.91 11.64
CA GLN A 359 -6.27 4.34 10.43
C GLN A 359 -7.09 4.71 9.19
N ILE A 360 -6.39 4.75 8.08
CA ILE A 360 -6.97 4.85 6.74
C ILE A 360 -6.88 3.47 6.13
N LEU A 361 -8.04 2.91 5.79
CA LEU A 361 -8.16 1.62 5.13
C LEU A 361 -8.58 1.85 3.68
N LEU A 362 -7.70 1.48 2.76
CA LEU A 362 -7.98 1.37 1.36
C LEU A 362 -8.30 -0.08 1.02
N THR A 363 -9.42 -0.30 0.33
CA THR A 363 -9.85 -1.61 -0.17
C THR A 363 -10.14 -1.53 -1.66
N GLY A 364 -9.96 -2.63 -2.38
CA GLY A 364 -10.42 -2.73 -3.76
C GLY A 364 -10.31 -4.13 -4.32
N THR A 365 -10.65 -4.26 -5.59
CA THR A 365 -10.42 -5.47 -6.39
C THR A 365 -9.16 -5.30 -7.22
N ALA A 366 -8.77 -6.33 -7.97
CA ALA A 366 -7.76 -6.18 -9.00
C ALA A 366 -8.17 -6.99 -10.23
N SER A 367 -7.82 -6.49 -11.42
CA SER A 367 -7.89 -7.24 -12.66
C SER A 367 -6.52 -7.80 -12.99
N VAL A 368 -6.50 -8.95 -13.67
CA VAL A 368 -5.27 -9.57 -14.14
C VAL A 368 -5.35 -9.74 -15.65
N THR A 369 -4.29 -9.35 -16.35
CA THR A 369 -4.16 -9.52 -17.80
C THR A 369 -2.83 -10.19 -18.13
N ALA A 370 -2.85 -11.01 -19.18
CA ALA A 370 -1.67 -11.66 -19.75
C ALA A 370 -1.67 -11.44 -21.27
N TYR A 371 -0.57 -10.93 -21.82
CA TYR A 371 -0.43 -10.65 -23.26
C TYR A 371 1.01 -10.78 -23.75
#